data_AF-A0AAU2S0M4-F1
#
_entry.id   AF-A0AAU2S0M4-F1
#
_cell.length_a   1.000
_cell.length_b   1.000
_cell.length_c   1.000
_cell.angle_alpha   90.00
_cell.angle_beta   90.00
_cell.angle_gamma   90.00
#
_symmetry.space_group_name_H-M   'P 1'
#
loop_
_entity.id
_entity.type
_entity.pdbx_description
1 polymer ?
#
loop_
_entity_poly.entity_id
_entity_poly.type
_entity_poly.pdbx_seq_one_letter_code
_entity_poly.pdbx_strand_id
1 'polypeptide(L)'
;MNVSGGFAGVGQSVVLRGDGTVHARDDRKGSTVRRTTAAEFKELRLLLGDPALDDVSDFTMNMSAADMFQYEVRFDGRTVHTDRSAEQPPLDALISALSAYLPKG
;
A
#
# COMPACT_ATOMS: atom_id res chain seq x y z
N MET A 1 -3.08 2.46 3.06
CA MET A 1 -1.64 2.14 3.00
C MET A 1 -0.84 3.39 3.31
N ASN A 2 0.17 3.26 4.16
CA ASN A 2 1.17 4.28 4.42
C ASN A 2 2.54 3.75 3.99
N VAL A 3 3.36 4.61 3.41
CA VAL A 3 4.74 4.31 3.01
C VAL A 3 5.64 5.34 3.67
N SER A 4 6.61 4.86 4.43
CA SER A 4 7.58 5.70 5.12
C SER A 4 9.00 5.17 4.96
N GLY A 5 9.98 5.95 5.38
CA GLY A 5 11.39 5.55 5.30
C GLY A 5 12.04 5.98 3.99
N GLY A 6 13.03 5.25 3.49
CA GLY A 6 13.84 5.71 2.36
C GLY A 6 14.90 6.73 2.78
N PHE A 7 16.07 6.70 2.12
CA PHE A 7 17.17 7.62 2.42
C PHE A 7 16.81 9.11 2.31
N ALA A 8 15.89 9.45 1.41
CA ALA A 8 15.44 10.82 1.23
C ALA A 8 14.34 11.24 2.22
N GLY A 9 13.84 10.35 3.10
CA GLY A 9 12.72 10.58 3.99
C GLY A 9 11.40 10.70 3.24
N VAL A 10 10.81 9.56 2.89
CA VAL A 10 9.48 9.45 2.29
C VAL A 10 8.43 9.34 3.40
N GLY A 11 7.32 10.06 3.20
CA GLY A 11 6.11 9.98 4.00
C GLY A 11 4.92 10.18 3.07
N GLN A 12 4.30 9.08 2.65
CA GLN A 12 3.21 9.09 1.69
C GLN A 12 2.11 8.13 2.11
N SER A 13 0.86 8.44 1.82
CA SER A 13 -0.26 7.54 2.11
C SER A 13 -1.29 7.52 1.00
N VAL A 14 -1.96 6.38 0.88
CA VAL A 14 -3.10 6.14 -0.01
C VAL A 14 -4.23 5.52 0.80
N VAL A 15 -5.40 6.12 0.73
CA VAL A 15 -6.65 5.60 1.30
C VAL A 15 -7.65 5.40 0.16
N LEU A 16 -7.95 4.13 -0.13
CA LEU A 16 -9.04 3.73 -1.02
C LEU A 16 -10.32 3.60 -0.21
N ARG A 17 -11.38 4.30 -0.60
CA ARG A 17 -12.72 4.16 -0.03
C ARG A 17 -13.56 3.16 -0.83
N GLY A 18 -14.59 2.62 -0.17
CA GLY A 18 -15.50 1.63 -0.76
C GLY A 18 -16.34 2.12 -1.95
N ASP A 19 -16.32 3.41 -2.25
CA ASP A 19 -16.96 4.04 -3.42
C ASP A 19 -15.99 4.25 -4.60
N GLY A 20 -14.74 3.83 -4.47
CA GLY A 20 -13.67 4.03 -5.46
C GLY A 20 -12.98 5.39 -5.38
N THR A 21 -13.28 6.20 -4.35
CA THR A 21 -12.54 7.44 -4.10
C THR A 21 -11.18 7.12 -3.48
N VAL A 22 -10.12 7.70 -4.03
CA VAL A 22 -8.76 7.56 -3.53
C VAL A 22 -8.22 8.89 -3.04
N HIS A 23 -7.81 8.92 -1.77
CA HIS A 23 -7.07 10.02 -1.18
C HIS A 23 -5.59 9.66 -1.13
N ALA A 24 -4.77 10.40 -1.87
CA ALA A 24 -3.32 10.27 -1.86
C ALA A 24 -2.71 11.48 -1.16
N ARG A 25 -1.71 11.25 -0.30
CA ARG A 25 -0.99 12.30 0.41
C ARG A 25 0.50 12.06 0.29
N ASP A 26 1.23 13.15 0.16
CA ASP A 26 2.67 13.24 0.29
C ASP A 26 2.96 14.36 1.29
N ASP A 27 3.74 14.07 2.33
CA ASP A 27 3.98 15.03 3.42
C ASP A 27 4.72 16.29 2.97
N ARG A 28 5.39 16.27 1.80
CA ARG A 28 6.09 17.42 1.23
C ARG A 28 5.27 18.15 0.17
N LYS A 29 4.36 17.45 -0.51
CA LYS A 29 3.62 17.99 -1.67
C LYS A 29 2.12 18.20 -1.43
N GLY A 30 1.59 17.74 -0.30
CA GLY A 30 0.18 17.88 0.05
C GLY A 30 -0.67 16.70 -0.40
N SER A 31 -1.98 16.91 -0.53
CA SER A 31 -2.96 15.85 -0.80
C SER A 31 -3.64 16.00 -2.15
N THR A 32 -3.88 14.88 -2.84
CA THR A 32 -4.68 14.79 -4.07
C THR A 32 -5.82 13.80 -3.87
N VAL A 33 -6.97 14.09 -4.46
CA VAL A 33 -8.13 13.18 -4.51
C VAL A 33 -8.37 12.78 -5.95
N ARG A 34 -8.48 11.48 -6.21
CA ARG A 34 -8.84 10.92 -7.52
C ARG A 34 -9.91 9.85 -7.38
N ARG A 35 -10.58 9.52 -8.48
CA ARG A 35 -11.55 8.42 -8.53
C ARG A 35 -11.01 7.30 -9.41
N THR A 36 -11.14 6.06 -8.97
CA THR A 36 -10.83 4.88 -9.77
C THR A 36 -11.82 4.75 -10.93
N THR A 37 -11.36 4.25 -12.06
CA THR A 37 -12.23 3.64 -13.07
C THR A 37 -12.89 2.38 -12.49
N ALA A 38 -13.96 1.90 -13.15
CA ALA A 38 -14.62 0.66 -12.73
C ALA A 38 -13.69 -0.57 -12.83
N ALA A 39 -12.80 -0.59 -13.82
CA ALA A 39 -11.83 -1.67 -14.01
C ALA A 39 -10.79 -1.69 -12.88
N GLU A 40 -10.16 -0.55 -12.59
CA GLU A 40 -9.21 -0.41 -11.48
C GLU A 40 -9.85 -0.77 -10.13
N PHE A 41 -11.09 -0.31 -9.89
CA PHE A 41 -11.79 -0.64 -8.66
C PHE A 41 -12.09 -2.13 -8.52
N LYS A 42 -12.49 -2.77 -9.62
CA LYS A 42 -12.74 -4.22 -9.65
C LYS A 42 -11.47 -5.01 -9.36
N GLU A 43 -10.35 -4.63 -9.97
CA GLU A 43 -9.05 -5.27 -9.73
C GLU A 43 -8.63 -5.16 -8.27
N LEU A 44 -8.74 -3.97 -7.68
CA LEU A 44 -8.44 -3.76 -6.25
C LEU A 44 -9.34 -4.61 -5.34
N ARG A 45 -10.63 -4.74 -5.67
CA ARG A 45 -11.54 -5.62 -4.92
C ARG A 45 -11.20 -7.11 -5.06
N LEU A 46 -10.70 -7.54 -6.22
CA LEU A 46 -10.26 -8.92 -6.42
C LEU A 46 -9.02 -9.21 -5.58
N LEU A 47 -8.03 -8.30 -5.58
CA LEU A 47 -6.83 -8.43 -4.74
C LEU A 47 -7.18 -8.46 -3.25
N LEU A 48 -8.06 -7.57 -2.80
CA LEU A 48 -8.52 -7.54 -1.39
C LEU A 48 -9.35 -8.77 -0.99
N GLY A 49 -9.93 -9.48 -1.96
CA GLY A 49 -10.72 -10.69 -1.73
C GLY A 49 -9.91 -11.98 -1.93
N ASP A 50 -8.60 -11.89 -2.16
CA ASP A 50 -7.75 -13.07 -2.31
C ASP A 50 -7.58 -13.75 -0.94
N PRO A 51 -8.04 -15.01 -0.77
CA PRO A 51 -7.93 -15.72 0.51
C PRO A 51 -6.48 -15.95 0.92
N ALA A 52 -5.51 -15.91 0.01
CA ALA A 52 -4.10 -16.03 0.36
C ALA A 52 -3.59 -14.83 1.21
N LEU A 53 -4.34 -13.72 1.26
CA LEU A 53 -4.06 -12.63 2.20
C LEU A 53 -4.29 -13.05 3.66
N ASP A 54 -5.11 -14.08 3.92
CA ASP A 54 -5.34 -14.55 5.28
C ASP A 54 -4.07 -15.15 5.90
N ASP A 55 -3.24 -15.79 5.07
CA ASP A 55 -1.99 -16.44 5.47
C ASP A 55 -0.80 -15.46 5.57
N VAL A 56 -0.98 -14.20 5.17
CA VAL A 56 0.06 -13.17 5.27
C VAL A 56 0.33 -12.84 6.75
N SER A 57 1.62 -12.84 7.12
CA SER A 57 2.04 -12.43 8.45
C SER A 57 1.85 -10.93 8.65
N ASP A 58 1.33 -10.53 9.81
CA ASP A 58 1.09 -9.12 10.15
C ASP A 58 2.38 -8.29 10.26
N PHE A 59 3.55 -8.94 10.37
CA PHE A 59 4.83 -8.26 10.50
C PHE A 59 5.93 -9.00 9.73
N THR A 60 6.61 -8.30 8.82
CA THR A 60 7.76 -8.80 8.06
C THR A 60 8.73 -7.65 7.82
N MET A 61 9.71 -7.47 8.70
CA MET A 61 10.70 -6.40 8.60
C MET A 61 12.12 -6.98 8.68
N ASN A 62 12.95 -6.59 7.72
CA ASN A 62 14.39 -6.78 7.75
C ASN A 62 15.05 -5.45 8.11
N MET A 63 15.56 -5.36 9.34
CA MET A 63 16.24 -4.15 9.84
C MET A 63 17.56 -3.81 9.12
N SER A 64 18.00 -4.69 8.20
CA SER A 64 19.14 -4.48 7.32
C SER A 64 18.73 -4.21 5.87
N ALA A 65 17.45 -3.96 5.59
CA ALA A 65 16.97 -3.62 4.27
C ALA A 65 17.69 -2.37 3.73
N ALA A 66 18.21 -2.47 2.51
CA ALA A 66 19.10 -1.46 1.96
C ALA A 66 18.40 -0.11 1.73
N ASP A 67 17.12 -0.12 1.34
CA ASP A 67 16.36 1.09 1.05
C ASP A 67 15.63 1.69 2.27
N MET A 68 15.51 0.91 3.36
CA MET A 68 14.81 1.28 4.59
C MET A 68 13.34 1.70 4.38
N PHE A 69 12.69 1.25 3.30
CA PHE A 69 11.26 1.51 3.12
C PHE A 69 10.41 0.64 4.04
N GLN A 70 9.33 1.22 4.56
CA GLN A 70 8.37 0.52 5.39
C GLN A 70 6.97 0.80 4.86
N TYR A 71 6.18 -0.25 4.76
CA TYR A 71 4.81 -0.24 4.28
C TYR A 71 3.90 -0.67 5.42
N GLU A 72 2.91 0.16 5.73
CA GLU A 72 1.80 -0.21 6.59
C GLU A 72 0.54 -0.33 5.72
N VAL A 73 0.00 -1.54 5.63
CA VAL A 73 -1.20 -1.84 4.83
C VAL A 73 -2.32 -2.23 5.79
N ARG A 74 -3.44 -1.50 5.73
CA ARG A 74 -4.64 -1.79 6.54
C ARG A 74 -5.76 -2.23 5.63
N PHE A 75 -6.31 -3.41 5.87
CA PHE A 75 -7.44 -3.97 5.12
C PHE A 75 -8.15 -5.00 6.00
N ASP A 76 -9.46 -5.17 5.80
CA ASP A 76 -10.30 -6.13 6.54
C ASP A 76 -10.10 -6.17 8.07
N GLY A 77 -9.92 -4.98 8.68
CA GLY A 77 -9.65 -4.85 10.12
C GLY A 77 -8.25 -5.28 10.57
N ARG A 78 -7.42 -5.81 9.66
CA ARG A 78 -6.03 -6.19 9.89
C ARG A 78 -5.08 -5.05 9.53
N THR A 79 -3.90 -5.09 10.14
CA THR A 79 -2.78 -4.20 9.82
C THR A 79 -1.54 -5.04 9.59
N VAL A 80 -0.96 -4.92 8.40
CA VAL A 80 0.28 -5.60 8.00
C VAL A 80 1.38 -4.56 7.90
N HIS A 81 2.50 -4.82 8.57
CA HIS A 81 3.74 -4.06 8.45
C HIS A 81 4.75 -4.88 7.66
N THR A 82 5.18 -4.40 6.50
CA THR A 82 6.19 -5.06 5.68
C THR A 82 7.21 -4.08 5.13
N ASP A 83 8.46 -4.51 4.92
CA ASP A 83 9.44 -3.82 4.08
C ASP A 83 9.57 -4.46 2.69
N ARG A 84 8.74 -5.48 2.40
CA ARG A 84 8.79 -6.32 1.18
C ARG A 84 10.09 -7.08 0.99
N SER A 85 10.84 -7.33 2.07
CA SER A 85 12.07 -8.15 2.02
C SER A 85 11.81 -9.65 1.87
N ALA A 86 10.63 -10.13 2.27
CA ALA A 86 10.17 -11.49 1.99
C ALA A 86 9.10 -11.47 0.90
N GLU A 87 9.17 -12.43 -0.01
CA GLU A 87 8.19 -12.58 -1.08
C GLU A 87 6.83 -13.00 -0.52
N GLN A 88 5.82 -12.18 -0.75
CA GLN A 88 4.44 -12.43 -0.34
C GLN A 88 3.52 -12.02 -1.50
N PRO A 89 3.36 -12.87 -2.53
CA PRO A 89 2.75 -12.49 -3.80
C PRO A 89 1.41 -11.75 -3.71
N PRO A 90 0.42 -12.16 -2.88
CA PRO A 90 -0.85 -11.44 -2.79
C PRO A 90 -0.69 -10.05 -2.16
N LEU A 91 0.16 -9.92 -1.13
CA LEU A 91 0.47 -8.64 -0.50
C LEU A 91 1.26 -7.73 -1.44
N ASP A 92 2.24 -8.29 -2.16
CA ASP A 92 3.06 -7.57 -3.13
C ASP A 92 2.23 -6.99 -4.29
N ALA A 93 1.27 -7.78 -4.79
CA ALA A 93 0.33 -7.32 -5.82
C ALA A 93 -0.55 -6.18 -5.28
N LEU A 94 -1.09 -6.31 -4.06
CA LEU A 94 -1.90 -5.27 -3.44
C LEU A 94 -1.11 -3.97 -3.22
N ILE A 95 0.10 -4.04 -2.66
CA ILE A 95 0.98 -2.88 -2.45
C ILE A 95 1.30 -2.21 -3.79
N SER A 96 1.61 -3.00 -4.83
CA SER A 96 1.93 -2.48 -6.15
C SER A 96 0.74 -1.74 -6.77
N ALA A 97 -0.46 -2.32 -6.68
CA ALA A 97 -1.69 -1.71 -7.16
C ALA A 97 -1.98 -0.39 -6.43
N LEU A 98 -1.84 -0.35 -5.10
CA LEU A 98 -2.02 0.88 -4.31
C LEU A 98 -0.93 1.93 -4.58
N SER A 99 0.31 1.51 -4.85
CA SER A 99 1.43 2.41 -5.12
C SER A 99 1.24 3.21 -6.41
N ALA A 100 0.47 2.69 -7.37
CA ALA A 100 0.07 3.44 -8.57
C ALA A 100 -0.78 4.70 -8.26
N TYR A 101 -1.28 4.82 -7.03
CA TYR A 101 -2.02 5.98 -6.54
C TYR A 101 -1.16 6.98 -5.76
N LEU A 102 0.08 6.61 -5.43
CA LEU A 102 0.98 7.52 -4.71
C LEU A 102 1.28 8.75 -5.57
N PRO A 103 1.43 9.93 -4.95
CA PRO A 103 1.82 11.14 -5.67
C PRO A 103 3.17 10.91 -6.36
N LYS A 104 3.24 11.21 -7.67
CA LYS A 104 4.50 11.07 -8.41
C LYS A 104 5.49 12.17 -8.00
N GLY A 105 6.73 11.74 -7.79
CA GLY A 105 7.92 12.56 -7.57
C GLY A 105 8.16 13.54 -8.72
#